data_AF-A0A2P2LYA4-F1
#
_entry.id   AF-A0A2P2LYA4-F1
#
_cell.length_a   1.000
_cell.length_b   1.000
_cell.length_c   1.000
_cell.angle_alpha   90.00
_cell.angle_beta   90.00
_cell.angle_gamma   90.00
#
_symmetry.space_group_name_H-M   'P 1'
#
loop_
_entity.id
_entity.type
_entity.pdbx_description
1 polymer ?
#
loop_
_entity_poly.entity_id
_entity_poly.type
_entity_poly.pdbx_seq_one_letter_code
_entity_poly.pdbx_strand_id
1 'polypeptide(L)' 'MAYSPSPPFSAPHLSSLLRSSSSAALLEEQDKYFSVLLAERHKLSPFMHVLPHTYRLLNQDVGFVADFISTKLVEFSG' A
#
# COMPACT_ATOMS: atom_id res chain seq x y z
N MET A 1 26.03 8.63 23.75
CA MET A 1 25.66 7.74 22.62
C MET A 1 24.77 8.55 21.69
N ALA A 2 25.24 8.90 20.50
CA ALA A 2 24.45 9.63 19.52
C ALA A 2 23.56 8.61 18.77
N TYR A 3 22.26 8.72 18.92
CA TYR A 3 21.31 7.88 18.20
C TYR A 3 21.34 8.26 16.72
N SER A 4 21.71 7.31 15.87
CA SER A 4 21.60 7.45 14.41
C SER A 4 20.14 7.67 14.03
N PRO A 5 19.79 8.71 13.26
CA PRO A 5 18.42 8.88 12.80
C PRO A 5 18.09 7.73 11.86
N SER A 6 17.17 6.85 12.27
CA SER A 6 16.63 5.82 11.39
C SER A 6 16.06 6.51 10.14
N PRO A 7 16.38 6.04 8.92
CA PRO A 7 15.85 6.63 7.71
C PRO A 7 14.31 6.65 7.77
N PRO A 8 13.66 7.71 7.28
CA PRO A 8 12.21 7.78 7.25
C PRO A 8 11.71 6.54 6.52
N PHE A 9 10.76 5.85 7.16
CA PHE A 9 10.09 4.64 6.71
C PHE A 9 9.92 4.65 5.18
N SER A 10 10.84 4.03 4.45
CA SER A 10 10.71 3.91 3.00
C SER A 10 9.80 2.72 2.78
N ALA A 11 8.51 2.96 2.63
CA ALA A 11 7.63 1.97 2.05
C ALA A 11 8.16 1.71 0.63
N PRO A 12 8.82 0.56 0.36
CA PRO A 12 9.60 0.35 -0.86
C PRO A 12 8.73 0.43 -2.14
N HIS A 13 7.42 0.34 -1.96
CA HIS A 13 6.41 0.43 -3.01
C HIS A 13 6.02 1.88 -3.38
N LEU A 14 6.15 2.86 -2.48
CA LEU A 14 5.99 4.27 -2.87
C LEU A 14 7.08 4.70 -3.87
N SER A 15 8.23 4.03 -3.83
CA SER A 15 9.28 4.19 -4.84
C SER A 15 8.93 3.52 -6.19
N SER A 16 8.00 2.55 -6.25
CA SER A 16 7.48 2.00 -7.52
C SER A 16 6.48 2.97 -8.16
N LEU A 17 5.62 3.59 -7.35
CA LEU A 17 4.69 4.66 -7.75
C LEU A 17 5.37 5.82 -8.49
N LEU A 18 6.61 6.17 -8.11
CA LEU A 18 7.38 7.24 -8.75
C LEU A 18 8.20 6.78 -9.98
N ARG A 19 8.28 5.47 -10.26
CA ARG A 19 9.13 4.90 -11.33
C ARG A 19 8.35 4.42 -12.55
N SER A 20 7.02 4.31 -12.47
CA SER A 20 6.23 3.87 -13.63
C SER A 20 6.14 4.95 -14.70
N SER A 21 6.52 4.59 -15.92
CA SER A 21 6.60 5.49 -17.08
C SER A 21 5.24 5.77 -17.73
N SER A 22 4.25 4.89 -17.50
CA SER A 22 2.86 5.09 -17.94
C SER A 22 1.89 4.92 -16.77
N SER A 23 0.89 5.79 -16.73
CA SER A 23 -0.11 5.81 -15.66
C SER A 23 -1.06 4.61 -15.67
N ALA A 24 -1.36 4.06 -16.84
CA ALA A 24 -2.18 2.85 -16.96
C ALA A 24 -1.45 1.62 -16.39
N ALA A 25 -0.15 1.46 -16.67
CA ALA A 25 0.64 0.36 -16.11
C ALA A 25 0.80 0.49 -14.60
N LEU A 26 0.92 1.72 -14.10
CA LEU A 26 0.91 1.99 -12.66
C LEU A 26 -0.41 1.53 -12.03
N LEU A 27 -1.57 1.88 -12.61
CA LEU A 27 -2.88 1.45 -12.09
C LEU A 27 -3.02 -0.07 -12.06
N GLU A 28 -2.57 -0.77 -13.10
CA GLU A 28 -2.58 -2.24 -13.15
C GLU A 28 -1.71 -2.86 -12.04
N GLU A 29 -0.52 -2.30 -11.80
CA GLU A 29 0.36 -2.72 -10.69
C GLU A 29 -0.31 -2.50 -9.33
N GLN A 30 -0.99 -1.36 -9.16
CA GLN A 30 -1.72 -1.05 -7.93
C GLN A 30 -2.92 -1.98 -7.71
N ASP A 31 -3.70 -2.29 -8.74
CA ASP A 31 -4.82 -3.23 -8.65
C ASP A 31 -4.36 -4.64 -8.25
N LYS A 32 -3.24 -5.09 -8.83
CA LYS A 32 -2.62 -6.36 -8.45
C LYS A 32 -2.16 -6.34 -7.00
N TYR A 33 -1.51 -5.26 -6.55
CA TYR A 33 -1.06 -5.12 -5.18
C TYR A 33 -2.23 -5.07 -4.19
N PHE A 34 -3.30 -4.34 -4.53
CA PHE A 34 -4.53 -4.26 -3.74
C PHE A 34 -5.14 -5.65 -3.53
N SER A 35 -5.17 -6.49 -4.58
CA SER A 35 -5.62 -7.87 -4.49
C SER A 35 -4.80 -8.71 -3.51
N VAL A 36 -3.47 -8.53 -3.48
CA VAL A 36 -2.58 -9.20 -2.51
C VAL A 36 -2.86 -8.72 -1.09
N LEU A 37 -3.03 -7.41 -0.88
CA LEU A 37 -3.34 -6.84 0.44
C LEU A 37 -4.65 -7.40 1.02
N LEU A 38 -5.69 -7.53 0.19
CA LEU A 38 -6.96 -8.12 0.60
C LEU A 38 -6.81 -9.60 0.99
N ALA A 39 -6.02 -10.37 0.24
CA ALA A 39 -5.73 -11.76 0.56
C ALA A 39 -4.96 -11.89 1.89
N GLU A 40 -3.92 -11.08 2.10
CA GLU A 40 -3.18 -11.04 3.36
C GLU A 40 -4.06 -10.63 4.55
N ARG A 41 -5.01 -9.70 4.34
CA ARG A 41 -5.95 -9.29 5.38
C ARG A 41 -6.81 -10.46 5.85
N HIS A 42 -7.26 -11.28 4.91
CA HIS A 42 -8.04 -12.47 5.23
C HIS A 42 -7.21 -13.48 6.03
N LYS A 43 -5.93 -13.66 5.69
CA LYS A 43 -5.01 -14.55 6.41
C LYS A 43 -4.70 -14.06 7.82
N LEU A 44 -4.62 -12.75 8.04
CA LEU A 44 -4.32 -12.15 9.34
C LEU A 44 -5.55 -12.05 10.27
N SER A 45 -6.77 -12.17 9.75
CA SER A 45 -8.00 -12.03 10.55
C SER A 45 -8.04 -12.92 11.81
N PRO A 46 -7.60 -14.19 11.78
CA PRO A 46 -7.56 -15.03 12.98
C PRO A 46 -6.53 -14.59 14.03
N PHE A 47 -5.51 -13.82 13.63
CA PHE A 47 -4.37 -13.43 14.46
C PHE A 47 -4.48 -11.99 14.99
N MET A 48 -5.62 -11.30 14.78
CA MET A 48 -5.77 -9.89 15.15
C MET A 48 -5.47 -9.58 16.62
N HIS A 49 -5.76 -10.53 17.53
CA HIS A 49 -5.48 -10.36 18.95
C HIS A 49 -3.99 -10.51 19.31
N VAL A 50 -3.22 -11.23 18.48
CA VAL A 50 -1.79 -11.51 18.71
C VAL A 50 -0.91 -10.53 17.92
N LEU A 51 -1.38 -10.09 16.76
CA LEU A 51 -0.68 -9.18 15.85
C LEU A 51 -1.51 -7.92 15.51
N PRO A 52 -2.00 -7.17 16.51
CA PRO A 52 -2.90 -6.04 16.27
C PRO A 52 -2.24 -4.91 15.47
N HIS A 53 -0.95 -4.69 15.65
CA HIS A 53 -0.21 -3.65 14.92
C HIS A 53 -0.05 -3.99 13.45
N THR A 54 0.27 -5.24 13.11
CA THR A 54 0.38 -5.70 11.73
C THR A 54 -0.96 -5.57 11.01
N TYR A 55 -2.05 -5.99 11.66
CA TYR A 55 -3.40 -5.83 11.09
C TYR A 55 -3.77 -4.35 10.86
N ARG A 56 -3.40 -3.46 11.80
CA ARG A 56 -3.63 -2.02 11.65
C ARG A 56 -2.86 -1.43 10.47
N LEU A 57 -1.56 -1.74 10.35
CA LEU A 57 -0.73 -1.27 9.24
C LEU A 57 -1.27 -1.77 7.90
N LEU A 58 -1.68 -3.04 7.82
CA LEU A 58 -2.26 -3.59 6.61
C LEU A 58 -3.54 -2.87 6.19
N ASN A 59 -4.42 -2.53 7.15
CA ASN A 59 -5.62 -1.75 6.83
C ASN A 59 -5.29 -0.33 6.34
N GLN A 60 -4.21 0.28 6.83
CA GLN A 60 -3.74 1.58 6.34
C GLN A 60 -3.29 1.48 4.89
N ASP A 61 -2.51 0.45 4.54
CA ASP A 61 -2.07 0.22 3.16
C ASP A 61 -3.26 -0.05 2.23
N VAL A 62 -4.24 -0.86 2.67
CA VAL A 62 -5.49 -1.11 1.91
C VAL A 62 -6.23 0.19 1.62
N GLY A 63 -6.41 1.05 2.63
CA GLY A 63 -7.08 2.34 2.45
C GLY A 63 -6.32 3.26 1.50
N PHE A 64 -5.01 3.38 1.71
CA PHE A 64 -4.15 4.23 0.88
C PHE A 64 -4.16 3.82 -0.59
N VAL A 65 -4.03 2.52 -0.89
CA VAL A 65 -4.02 2.02 -2.28
C VAL A 65 -5.39 2.21 -2.94
N ALA A 66 -6.48 1.98 -2.20
CA ALA A 66 -7.83 2.22 -2.70
C ALA A 66 -8.05 3.70 -3.06
N ASP A 67 -7.67 4.63 -2.17
CA ASP A 67 -7.77 6.06 -2.40
C ASP A 67 -6.90 6.50 -3.58
N PHE A 68 -5.69 5.93 -3.68
CA PHE A 68 -4.78 6.19 -4.78
C PHE A 68 -5.38 5.76 -6.14
N ILE A 69 -5.86 4.50 -6.24
CA ILE A 69 -6.50 3.97 -7.45
C ILE A 69 -7.71 4.83 -7.82
N SER A 70 -8.57 5.15 -6.85
CA SER A 70 -9.77 5.97 -7.07
C SER A 70 -9.42 7.36 -7.61
N THR A 71 -8.46 8.04 -6.97
CA THR A 71 -8.00 9.38 -7.40
C THR A 71 -7.45 9.34 -8.82
N LYS A 72 -6.66 8.32 -9.16
CA LYS A 72 -6.07 8.17 -10.49
C LYS A 72 -7.10 7.79 -11.55
N LEU A 73 -8.09 6.96 -11.22
CA LEU A 73 -9.17 6.60 -12.14
C LEU A 73 -10.01 7.84 -12.52
N VAL A 74 -10.29 8.74 -11.56
CA VAL A 74 -10.96 10.02 -11.83
C VAL A 74 -10.11 10.91 -12.75
N GLU A 75 -8.81 11.00 -12.51
CA GLU A 75 -7.87 11.78 -13.34
C GLU A 75 -7.81 11.31 -14.80
N PHE A 76 -7.98 10.01 -15.07
CA PHE A 76 -7.98 9.46 -16.44
C PHE A 76 -9.33 9.44 -17.14
N SER A 77 -10.43 9.67 -16.42
CA SER A 77 -11.79 9.67 -16.99
C SER A 77 -12.27 11.05 -17.46
N GLY A 78 -11.53 12.12 -17.15
CA GLY A 78 -11.81 13.50 -17.57
C GLY A 78 -10.94 13.94 -18.75
#